data_AF-A0A955LWB5-F1
#
_entry.id   AF-A0A955LWB5-F1
#
_cell.length_a   1.000
_cell.length_b   1.000
_cell.length_c   1.000
_cell.angle_alpha   90.00
_cell.angle_beta   90.00
_cell.angle_gamma   90.00
#
_symmetry.space_group_name_H-M   'P 1'
#
loop_
_entity.id
_entity.type
_entity.pdbx_description
1 polymer ?
#
loop_
_entity_poly.entity_id
_entity_poly.type
_entity_poly.pdbx_seq_one_letter_code
_entity_poly.pdbx_strand_id
1 'polypeptide(L)'
;GAVFLKAHWSYEIIDPMQETKLGMNLPKSSTTVTTFSKVLAMFLFVLFPIVAFILGVQYQNRVLKSSCDQESAFTDTDMSLSNTAKTDLPPVATTGENRTFRHFVPKELSFKSFTLSFPAKWSLTLDGKVVADNTYDDASEALFLKLDKGKSSMSLISAPIGGGWCHFPEDGTMDGPYGKYGAYEDIRVDESGIWRRSESLNLKSSDDEGFSLFTVCYKADKDAELFGSTTPIGSIQYRVALGDEESILQFDQVVKDARIID
;
A
#
# COMPACT_ATOMS: atom_id res chain seq x y z
N GLY A 1 48.13 -6.44 1.67
CA GLY A 1 48.41 -5.60 2.85
C GLY A 1 47.23 -4.69 3.06
N ALA A 2 46.46 -4.90 4.12
CA ALA A 2 45.26 -4.14 4.41
C ALA A 2 45.62 -2.89 5.25
N VAL A 3 45.22 -1.72 4.78
CA VAL A 3 45.39 -0.44 5.47
C VAL A 3 44.08 -0.13 6.20
N PHE A 4 44.08 -0.27 7.53
CA PHE A 4 42.98 0.15 8.39
C PHE A 4 43.14 1.64 8.73
N LEU A 5 42.26 2.48 8.20
CA LEU A 5 42.12 3.88 8.61
C LEU A 5 41.28 3.93 9.89
N LYS A 6 41.93 4.27 11.00
CA LYS A 6 41.33 4.43 12.32
C LYS A 6 40.97 5.91 12.49
N ALA A 7 39.69 6.26 12.32
CA ALA A 7 39.20 7.60 12.58
C ALA A 7 39.02 7.81 14.09
N HIS A 8 39.82 8.71 14.67
CA HIS A 8 39.67 9.20 16.04
C HIS A 8 38.65 10.34 16.03
N TRP A 9 37.49 10.14 16.66
CA TRP A 9 36.56 11.22 16.98
C TRP A 9 36.89 11.76 18.36
N SER A 10 37.48 12.95 18.41
CA SER A 10 37.63 13.73 19.66
C SER A 10 36.35 14.53 19.87
N TYR A 11 35.61 14.20 20.92
CA TYR A 11 34.47 14.98 21.41
C TYR A 11 35.00 16.05 22.37
N GLU A 12 35.02 17.30 21.94
CA GLU A 12 35.14 18.45 22.84
C GLU A 12 33.85 18.55 23.65
N ILE A 13 33.98 18.35 24.96
CA ILE A 13 32.92 18.56 25.94
C ILE A 13 32.72 20.07 26.03
N ILE A 14 31.62 20.57 25.46
CA ILE A 14 31.17 21.94 25.65
C ILE A 14 30.65 22.04 27.08
N ASP A 15 31.32 22.85 27.92
CA ASP A 15 30.91 23.14 29.29
C ASP A 15 29.45 23.64 29.33
N PRO A 16 28.58 23.08 30.20
CA PRO A 16 27.24 23.59 30.36
C PRO A 16 27.31 25.01 30.92
N MET A 17 26.73 25.95 30.17
CA MET A 17 26.56 27.35 30.58
C MET A 17 26.01 27.42 32.01
N GLN A 18 26.74 28.13 32.86
CA GLN A 18 26.32 28.51 34.20
C GLN A 18 25.00 29.28 34.12
N GLU A 19 23.90 28.64 34.53
CA GLU A 19 22.64 29.33 34.78
C GLU A 19 22.88 30.38 35.87
N THR A 20 22.76 31.65 35.49
CA THR A 20 22.64 32.77 36.41
C THR A 20 21.36 32.58 37.21
N LYS A 21 21.57 32.11 38.44
CA LYS A 21 20.57 31.87 39.48
C LYS A 21 19.91 33.19 39.91
N LEU A 22 19.03 33.74 39.10
CA LEU A 22 18.07 34.77 39.51
C LEU A 22 16.99 34.08 40.34
N GLY A 23 17.27 33.96 41.63
CA GLY A 23 16.36 33.40 42.62
C GLY A 23 15.10 34.25 42.77
N MET A 24 14.10 33.99 41.92
CA MET A 24 12.72 34.35 42.23
C MET A 24 12.21 33.36 43.28
N ASN A 25 12.26 33.76 44.55
CA ASN A 25 11.55 33.10 45.64
C ASN A 25 10.04 33.27 45.42
N LEU A 26 9.45 32.44 44.55
CA LEU A 26 8.02 32.31 44.43
C LEU A 26 7.49 31.64 45.72
N PRO A 27 6.47 32.20 46.38
CA PRO A 27 5.92 31.63 47.60
C PRO A 27 5.42 30.22 47.35
N LYS A 28 5.80 29.27 48.22
CA LYS A 28 5.48 27.82 48.14
C LYS A 28 3.97 27.50 48.10
N SER A 29 3.09 28.49 48.15
CA SER A 29 1.64 28.32 48.05
C SER A 29 1.13 28.24 46.60
N SER A 30 1.95 28.55 45.58
CA SER A 30 1.52 28.54 44.16
C SER A 30 1.77 27.23 43.40
N THR A 31 2.27 26.17 44.05
CA THR A 31 2.52 24.86 43.40
C THR A 31 1.81 23.70 44.12
N THR A 32 0.80 23.99 44.92
CA THR A 32 -0.05 22.93 45.49
C THR A 32 -1.11 22.55 44.46
N VAL A 33 -0.77 21.59 43.59
CA VAL A 33 -1.78 20.88 42.79
C VAL A 33 -2.77 20.27 43.77
N THR A 34 -3.97 20.82 43.81
CA THR A 34 -5.01 20.39 44.75
C THR A 34 -5.26 18.89 44.54
N THR A 35 -5.46 18.14 45.62
CA THR A 35 -5.74 16.69 45.56
C THR A 35 -6.89 16.38 44.59
N PHE A 36 -7.85 17.31 44.49
CA PHE A 36 -8.93 17.29 43.50
C PHE A 36 -8.43 17.19 42.05
N SER A 37 -7.45 18.00 41.65
CA SER A 37 -6.90 17.99 40.29
C SER A 37 -6.24 16.65 39.95
N LYS A 38 -5.57 16.01 40.92
CA LYS A 38 -4.95 14.68 40.73
C LYS A 38 -6.01 13.59 40.54
N VAL A 39 -7.07 13.60 41.36
CA VAL A 39 -8.17 12.63 41.25
C VAL A 39 -8.92 12.81 39.93
N LEU A 40 -9.19 14.06 39.53
CA LEU A 40 -9.84 14.37 38.26
C LEU A 40 -8.99 13.92 37.06
N ALA A 41 -7.68 14.18 37.08
CA ALA A 41 -6.76 13.76 36.02
C ALA A 41 -6.71 12.23 35.91
N MET A 42 -6.67 11.51 37.03
CA MET A 42 -6.68 10.05 37.04
C MET A 42 -7.99 9.49 36.47
N PHE A 43 -9.13 10.11 36.81
CA PHE A 43 -10.43 9.75 36.27
C PHE A 43 -10.50 9.97 34.76
N LEU A 44 -10.06 11.12 34.26
CA LEU A 44 -10.02 11.42 32.82
C LEU A 44 -9.08 10.47 32.08
N PHE A 45 -7.91 10.15 32.64
CA PHE A 45 -6.94 9.26 32.00
C PHE A 45 -7.48 7.84 31.81
N VAL A 46 -8.34 7.36 32.72
CA VAL A 46 -8.99 6.04 32.58
C VAL A 46 -10.21 6.11 31.67
N LEU A 47 -10.99 7.19 31.74
CA LEU A 47 -12.27 7.28 31.03
C LEU A 47 -12.11 7.64 29.55
N PHE A 48 -11.11 8.46 29.21
CA PHE A 48 -10.83 8.88 27.84
C PHE A 48 -10.55 7.73 26.87
N PRO A 49 -9.68 6.74 27.17
CA PRO A 49 -9.45 5.63 26.25
C PRO A 49 -10.69 4.74 26.08
N ILE A 50 -11.52 4.56 27.12
CA ILE A 50 -12.76 3.79 27.03
C ILE A 50 -13.76 4.48 26.10
N VAL A 51 -13.95 5.79 26.26
CA VAL A 51 -14.83 6.57 25.38
C VAL A 51 -14.32 6.60 23.96
N ALA A 52 -13.01 6.80 23.75
CA ALA A 52 -12.39 6.76 22.43
C ALA A 52 -12.58 5.40 21.74
N PHE A 53 -12.45 4.30 22.49
CA PHE A 53 -12.69 2.96 21.96
C PHE A 53 -14.16 2.74 21.56
N ILE A 54 -15.13 3.14 22.41
CA ILE A 54 -16.56 3.04 22.10
C ILE A 54 -16.92 3.86 20.85
N LEU A 55 -16.39 5.09 20.75
CA LEU A 55 -16.58 5.94 19.58
C LEU A 55 -15.95 5.32 18.33
N GLY A 56 -14.76 4.72 18.46
CA GLY A 56 -14.09 4.00 17.37
C GLY A 56 -14.92 2.83 16.83
N VAL A 57 -15.47 1.99 17.71
CA VAL A 57 -16.33 0.87 17.32
C VAL A 57 -17.63 1.35 16.67
N GLN A 58 -18.28 2.39 17.21
CA GLN A 58 -19.49 2.96 16.60
C GLN A 58 -19.20 3.60 15.25
N TYR A 59 -18.05 4.25 15.09
CA TYR A 59 -17.63 4.83 13.81
C TYR A 59 -17.47 3.74 12.74
N GLN A 60 -16.76 2.65 13.07
CA GLN A 60 -16.62 1.51 12.16
C GLN A 60 -17.98 0.91 11.79
N ASN A 61 -18.89 0.74 12.75
CA ASN A 61 -20.23 0.23 12.48
C ASN A 61 -21.05 1.13 11.55
N ARG A 62 -20.90 2.46 11.64
CA ARG A 62 -21.62 3.38 10.74
C ARG A 62 -21.05 3.35 9.33
N VAL A 63 -19.73 3.33 9.19
CA VAL A 63 -19.05 3.26 7.89
C VAL A 63 -19.32 1.92 7.19
N LEU A 64 -19.32 0.82 7.95
CA LEU A 64 -19.63 -0.50 7.40
C LEU A 64 -21.11 -0.67 7.08
N LYS A 65 -22.03 -0.18 7.93
CA LYS A 65 -23.48 -0.33 7.71
C LYS A 65 -24.01 0.49 6.53
N SER A 66 -23.40 1.64 6.20
CA SER A 66 -23.73 2.36 4.97
C SER A 66 -23.40 1.59 3.67
N SER A 67 -22.68 0.45 3.77
CA SER A 67 -22.26 -0.35 2.62
C SER A 67 -23.12 -1.61 2.37
N CYS A 68 -24.10 -1.94 3.23
CA CYS A 68 -24.89 -3.18 3.10
C CYS A 68 -26.40 -2.99 2.86
N ASP A 69 -26.95 -1.78 2.95
CA ASP A 69 -28.39 -1.55 2.77
C ASP A 69 -28.82 -1.37 1.29
N GLN A 70 -27.97 -1.75 0.32
CA GLN A 70 -28.33 -1.85 -1.11
C GLN A 70 -28.33 -3.30 -1.64
N GLU A 71 -28.57 -4.29 -0.77
CA GLU A 71 -28.99 -5.62 -1.22
C GLU A 71 -30.52 -5.69 -1.25
N SER A 72 -31.13 -5.31 -2.37
CA SER A 72 -32.52 -5.66 -2.66
C SER A 72 -32.72 -5.81 -4.17
N ALA A 73 -32.97 -7.06 -4.55
CA ALA A 73 -33.46 -7.56 -5.83
C ALA A 73 -32.47 -7.50 -7.01
N PHE A 74 -31.56 -8.47 -7.08
CA PHE A 74 -31.16 -9.02 -8.37
C PHE A 74 -31.50 -10.51 -8.41
N THR A 75 -32.50 -10.80 -9.21
CA THR A 75 -33.05 -12.14 -9.44
C THR A 75 -32.01 -12.99 -10.17
N ASP A 76 -31.83 -14.23 -9.72
CA ASP A 76 -31.09 -15.28 -10.42
C ASP A 76 -31.41 -15.24 -11.91
N THR A 77 -30.45 -14.78 -12.70
CA THR A 77 -30.37 -15.11 -14.12
C THR A 77 -29.03 -15.77 -14.33
N ASP A 78 -29.11 -17.10 -14.25
CA ASP A 78 -28.13 -18.06 -14.70
C ASP A 78 -27.61 -17.64 -16.09
N MET A 79 -26.42 -17.05 -16.14
CA MET A 79 -25.75 -16.70 -17.39
C MET A 79 -24.46 -17.52 -17.49
N SER A 80 -24.67 -18.78 -17.88
CA SER A 80 -23.68 -19.59 -18.56
C SER A 80 -23.21 -18.86 -19.82
N LEU A 81 -21.99 -18.31 -19.81
CA LEU A 81 -21.27 -17.93 -21.02
C LEU A 81 -19.80 -18.36 -20.92
N SER A 82 -19.57 -19.53 -21.52
CA SER A 82 -18.46 -19.91 -22.39
C SER A 82 -17.10 -19.24 -22.14
N ASN A 83 -16.15 -20.08 -21.70
CA ASN A 83 -14.72 -19.96 -22.00
C ASN A 83 -14.52 -19.36 -23.40
N THR A 84 -14.01 -18.14 -23.45
CA THR A 84 -13.58 -17.51 -24.71
C THR A 84 -12.07 -17.45 -24.71
N ALA A 85 -11.52 -17.94 -25.81
CA ALA A 85 -10.12 -18.20 -26.02
C ALA A 85 -9.23 -16.98 -25.82
N LYS A 86 -8.06 -17.27 -25.24
CA LYS A 86 -6.80 -16.53 -25.27
C LYS A 86 -6.64 -15.76 -26.57
N THR A 87 -6.87 -14.45 -26.53
CA THR A 87 -6.43 -13.55 -27.59
C THR A 87 -5.06 -13.04 -27.18
N ASP A 88 -4.01 -13.72 -27.67
CA ASP A 88 -2.64 -13.22 -27.58
C ASP A 88 -2.56 -11.95 -28.46
N LEU A 89 -2.86 -10.79 -27.87
CA LEU A 89 -2.53 -9.51 -28.47
C LEU A 89 -0.99 -9.36 -28.48
N PRO A 90 -0.41 -8.81 -29.57
CA PRO A 90 1.03 -8.60 -29.65
C PRO A 90 1.49 -7.65 -28.52
N PRO A 91 2.74 -7.82 -28.03
CA PRO A 91 3.29 -6.92 -27.03
C PRO A 91 3.22 -5.49 -27.56
N VAL A 92 2.52 -4.61 -26.83
CA VAL A 92 2.48 -3.19 -27.12
C VAL A 92 3.91 -2.66 -26.97
N ALA A 93 4.58 -2.46 -28.10
CA ALA A 93 5.92 -1.90 -28.13
C ALA A 93 5.85 -0.42 -27.77
N THR A 94 6.26 -0.09 -26.55
CA THR A 94 6.42 1.29 -26.08
C THR A 94 7.65 1.90 -26.74
N THR A 95 7.48 2.53 -27.91
CA THR A 95 8.56 3.22 -28.66
C THR A 95 8.96 4.58 -28.03
N GLY A 96 8.98 4.67 -26.71
CA GLY A 96 9.34 5.86 -25.94
C GLY A 96 10.52 5.60 -25.02
N GLU A 97 11.21 6.67 -24.62
CA GLU A 97 12.21 6.61 -23.54
C GLU A 97 11.52 6.04 -22.27
N ASN A 98 12.16 5.07 -21.60
CA ASN A 98 11.66 4.46 -20.38
C ASN A 98 12.37 5.05 -19.16
N ARG A 99 11.63 5.18 -18.06
CA ARG A 99 12.14 5.51 -16.73
C ARG A 99 12.21 4.24 -15.89
N THR A 100 13.16 4.23 -14.96
CA THR A 100 13.42 3.10 -14.06
C THR A 100 13.34 3.55 -12.62
N PHE A 101 12.56 2.83 -11.82
CA PHE A 101 12.49 3.01 -10.37
C PHE A 101 13.04 1.77 -9.68
N ARG A 102 13.87 1.95 -8.66
CA ARG A 102 14.43 0.87 -7.84
C ARG A 102 14.11 1.12 -6.37
N HIS A 103 13.63 0.09 -5.69
CA HIS A 103 13.36 0.13 -4.27
C HIS A 103 14.12 -0.97 -3.56
N PHE A 104 14.87 -0.60 -2.53
CA PHE A 104 15.72 -1.47 -1.74
C PHE A 104 15.13 -1.65 -0.35
N VAL A 105 14.70 -2.87 -0.05
CA VAL A 105 14.10 -3.25 1.23
C VAL A 105 15.13 -4.02 2.05
N PRO A 106 15.28 -3.74 3.37
CA PRO A 106 16.06 -4.59 4.27
C PRO A 106 15.61 -6.06 4.20
N LYS A 107 16.55 -7.00 4.32
CA LYS A 107 16.29 -8.45 4.18
C LYS A 107 15.38 -9.02 5.26
N GLU A 108 15.19 -8.27 6.34
CA GLU A 108 14.39 -8.62 7.50
C GLU A 108 12.88 -8.39 7.29
N LEU A 109 12.49 -7.69 6.22
CA LEU A 109 11.09 -7.43 5.88
C LEU A 109 10.52 -8.48 4.91
N SER A 110 9.20 -8.65 4.93
CA SER A 110 8.49 -9.64 4.12
C SER A 110 8.44 -9.32 2.62
N PHE A 111 8.60 -8.05 2.26
CA PHE A 111 8.60 -7.59 0.87
C PHE A 111 10.00 -7.64 0.28
N LYS A 112 10.07 -7.83 -1.04
CA LYS A 112 11.33 -7.91 -1.77
C LYS A 112 11.73 -6.56 -2.36
N SER A 113 13.03 -6.32 -2.46
CA SER A 113 13.54 -5.22 -3.28
C SER A 113 13.14 -5.44 -4.74
N PHE A 114 12.92 -4.37 -5.49
CA PHE A 114 12.44 -4.50 -6.87
C PHE A 114 12.85 -3.34 -7.78
N THR A 115 12.77 -3.59 -9.09
CA THR A 115 12.86 -2.58 -10.15
C THR A 115 11.56 -2.54 -10.94
N LEU A 116 11.08 -1.34 -11.27
CA LEU A 116 10.00 -1.10 -12.23
C LEU A 116 10.53 -0.28 -13.40
N SER A 117 10.10 -0.63 -14.62
CA SER A 117 10.33 0.16 -15.83
C SER A 117 8.99 0.65 -16.38
N PHE A 118 8.88 1.93 -16.71
CA PHE A 118 7.64 2.53 -17.22
C PHE A 118 7.91 3.67 -18.20
N PRO A 119 6.94 4.06 -19.06
CA PRO A 119 7.15 5.10 -20.06
C PRO A 119 7.49 6.47 -19.45
N ALA A 120 8.47 7.18 -20.00
CA ALA A 120 8.95 8.45 -19.44
C ALA A 120 7.91 9.58 -19.40
N LYS A 121 6.85 9.48 -20.21
CA LYS A 121 5.74 10.44 -20.22
C LYS A 121 4.83 10.33 -18.99
N TRP A 122 4.95 9.26 -18.20
CA TRP A 122 4.14 9.07 -17.01
C TRP A 122 4.73 9.85 -15.84
N SER A 123 3.85 10.37 -14.97
CA SER A 123 4.28 11.02 -13.74
C SER A 123 4.50 9.96 -12.67
N LEU A 124 5.66 10.03 -11.99
CA LEU A 124 5.97 9.22 -10.82
C LEU A 124 5.75 10.09 -9.57
N THR A 125 4.92 9.63 -8.65
CA THR A 125 4.72 10.24 -7.34
C THR A 125 5.13 9.24 -6.26
N LEU A 126 6.01 9.65 -5.36
CA LEU A 126 6.46 8.88 -4.20
C LEU A 126 6.08 9.63 -2.92
N ASP A 127 5.31 8.99 -2.05
CA ASP A 127 4.86 9.55 -0.77
C ASP A 127 4.25 10.97 -0.93
N GLY A 128 3.46 11.14 -2.00
CA GLY A 128 2.81 12.41 -2.34
C GLY A 128 3.70 13.45 -3.04
N LYS A 129 4.96 13.14 -3.35
CA LYS A 129 5.89 14.03 -4.05
C LYS A 129 6.18 13.55 -5.46
N VAL A 130 6.05 14.45 -6.43
CA VAL A 130 6.37 14.15 -7.83
C VAL A 130 7.90 14.05 -8.00
N VAL A 131 8.35 12.97 -8.64
CA VAL A 131 9.75 12.69 -8.96
C VAL A 131 9.97 12.87 -10.46
N ALA A 132 10.95 13.68 -10.83
CA ALA A 132 11.27 13.99 -12.24
C ALA A 132 12.40 13.15 -12.83
N ASP A 133 13.19 12.45 -11.99
CA ASP A 133 14.41 11.78 -12.42
C ASP A 133 14.15 10.53 -13.27
N ASN A 134 14.98 10.29 -14.28
CA ASN A 134 14.83 9.12 -15.15
C ASN A 134 15.15 7.80 -14.45
N THR A 135 16.06 7.84 -13.48
CA THR A 135 16.39 6.73 -12.58
C THR A 135 16.28 7.22 -11.15
N TYR A 136 15.57 6.49 -10.31
CA TYR A 136 15.41 6.84 -8.91
C TYR A 136 15.54 5.60 -8.02
N ASP A 137 16.30 5.74 -6.94
CA ASP A 137 16.58 4.70 -5.97
C ASP A 137 15.98 5.11 -4.62
N ASP A 138 15.15 4.24 -4.05
CA ASP A 138 14.56 4.40 -2.73
C ASP A 138 15.01 3.29 -1.78
N ALA A 139 15.16 3.60 -0.50
CA ALA A 139 15.54 2.64 0.55
C ALA A 139 14.65 2.74 1.79
N SER A 140 13.43 3.23 1.63
CA SER A 140 12.47 3.34 2.73
C SER A 140 11.94 1.95 3.15
N GLU A 141 11.55 1.79 4.41
CA GLU A 141 10.89 0.56 4.89
C GLU A 141 9.43 0.46 4.42
N ALA A 142 8.84 1.59 4.04
CA ALA A 142 7.48 1.71 3.55
C ALA A 142 7.43 2.72 2.40
N LEU A 143 6.89 2.28 1.27
CA LEU A 143 6.83 3.03 0.02
C LEU A 143 5.38 3.16 -0.46
N PHE A 144 4.97 4.39 -0.76
CA PHE A 144 3.74 4.67 -1.52
C PHE A 144 4.10 5.24 -2.88
N LEU A 145 4.04 4.39 -3.91
CA LEU A 145 4.33 4.75 -5.29
C LEU A 145 3.02 4.90 -6.07
N LYS A 146 2.93 5.95 -6.89
CA LYS A 146 1.86 6.15 -7.86
C LYS A 146 2.42 6.55 -9.23
N LEU A 147 1.99 5.85 -10.27
CA LEU A 147 2.24 6.19 -11.66
C LEU A 147 0.94 6.75 -12.27
N ASP A 148 1.00 7.97 -12.79
CA ASP A 148 -0.14 8.58 -13.49
C ASP A 148 0.08 8.57 -15.02
N LYS A 149 -0.89 8.00 -15.73
CA LYS A 149 -1.02 8.01 -17.20
C LYS A 149 -2.32 8.72 -17.57
N GLY A 150 -2.23 10.03 -17.80
CA GLY A 150 -3.40 10.84 -18.13
C GLY A 150 -4.42 10.82 -16.98
N LYS A 151 -5.60 10.24 -17.21
CA LYS A 151 -6.63 10.07 -16.18
C LYS A 151 -6.50 8.78 -15.39
N SER A 152 -5.78 7.80 -15.94
CA SER A 152 -5.59 6.47 -15.36
C SER A 152 -4.34 6.45 -14.48
N SER A 153 -4.30 5.58 -13.47
CA SER A 153 -3.15 5.46 -12.58
C SER A 153 -2.95 4.04 -12.06
N MET A 154 -1.70 3.73 -11.75
CA MET A 154 -1.29 2.53 -11.02
C MET A 154 -0.67 2.95 -9.69
N SER A 155 -1.09 2.32 -8.60
CA SER A 155 -0.53 2.52 -7.27
C SER A 155 0.12 1.24 -6.78
N LEU A 156 1.27 1.37 -6.11
CA LEU A 156 1.98 0.30 -5.44
C LEU A 156 2.28 0.74 -4.01
N ILE A 157 1.90 -0.11 -3.05
CA ILE A 157 2.20 0.08 -1.63
C ILE A 157 3.06 -1.10 -1.18
N SER A 158 4.32 -0.82 -0.87
CA SER A 158 5.24 -1.78 -0.27
C SER A 158 5.45 -1.39 1.18
N ALA A 159 4.77 -2.04 2.12
CA ALA A 159 4.88 -1.75 3.54
C ALA A 159 4.48 -2.96 4.38
N PRO A 160 5.10 -3.20 5.56
CA PRO A 160 4.76 -4.31 6.48
C PRO A 160 3.31 -4.31 7.00
N ILE A 161 2.54 -3.27 6.67
CA ILE A 161 1.16 -3.01 7.03
C ILE A 161 0.35 -2.79 5.76
N GLY A 162 0.01 -3.85 5.02
CA GLY A 162 -0.85 -3.65 3.85
C GLY A 162 -1.05 -4.85 2.95
N GLY A 163 -2.31 -5.17 2.69
CA GLY A 163 -2.72 -6.19 1.73
C GLY A 163 -3.88 -7.03 2.22
N GLY A 164 -5.07 -6.82 1.66
CA GLY A 164 -6.14 -7.82 1.80
C GLY A 164 -5.77 -9.06 0.98
N TRP A 165 -6.06 -10.24 1.50
CA TRP A 165 -5.88 -11.47 0.74
C TRP A 165 -6.89 -11.54 -0.41
N CYS A 166 -6.46 -12.05 -1.56
CA CYS A 166 -7.28 -12.20 -2.75
C CYS A 166 -7.70 -13.64 -2.93
N HIS A 167 -9.00 -13.88 -2.84
CA HIS A 167 -9.55 -15.21 -3.03
C HIS A 167 -10.22 -15.31 -4.39
N PHE A 168 -9.69 -16.18 -5.23
CA PHE A 168 -10.21 -16.49 -6.56
C PHE A 168 -10.99 -17.82 -6.53
N PRO A 169 -11.89 -18.08 -7.50
CA PRO A 169 -12.80 -19.22 -7.44
C PRO A 169 -12.12 -20.59 -7.47
N GLU A 170 -10.89 -20.66 -7.99
CA GLU A 170 -10.07 -21.88 -8.03
C GLU A 170 -9.17 -22.06 -6.82
N ASP A 171 -9.08 -21.05 -5.96
CA ASP A 171 -8.37 -21.17 -4.70
C ASP A 171 -9.25 -21.98 -3.74
N GLY A 172 -8.64 -22.84 -2.93
CA GLY A 172 -9.39 -23.63 -1.94
C GLY A 172 -10.11 -22.74 -0.92
N THR A 173 -10.95 -23.33 -0.08
CA THR A 173 -11.61 -22.59 1.01
C THR A 173 -10.58 -21.95 1.93
N MET A 174 -10.70 -20.64 2.16
CA MET A 174 -9.80 -19.87 3.03
C MET A 174 -10.55 -19.34 4.24
N ASP A 175 -9.93 -19.42 5.41
CA ASP A 175 -10.41 -18.79 6.64
C ASP A 175 -9.77 -17.39 6.78
N GLY A 176 -10.58 -16.39 7.17
CA GLY A 176 -10.10 -15.03 7.45
C GLY A 176 -10.69 -13.94 6.54
N PRO A 177 -10.24 -12.68 6.71
CA PRO A 177 -10.69 -11.57 5.89
C PRO A 177 -9.98 -11.58 4.51
N TYR A 178 -10.76 -11.73 3.45
CA TYR A 178 -10.25 -11.69 2.07
C TYR A 178 -11.25 -10.99 1.13
N GLY A 179 -10.74 -10.44 0.04
CA GLY A 179 -11.53 -9.99 -1.09
C GLY A 179 -11.89 -11.18 -1.98
N LYS A 180 -13.18 -11.39 -2.25
CA LYS A 180 -13.64 -12.36 -3.25
C LYS A 180 -13.61 -11.74 -4.63
N TYR A 181 -12.95 -12.41 -5.56
CA TYR A 181 -12.82 -11.98 -6.94
C TYR A 181 -13.42 -13.04 -7.86
N GLY A 182 -14.30 -12.62 -8.77
CA GLY A 182 -14.97 -13.53 -9.71
C GLY A 182 -14.12 -13.79 -10.95
N ALA A 183 -14.02 -12.78 -11.82
CA ALA A 183 -13.23 -12.84 -13.04
C ALA A 183 -11.84 -12.24 -12.82
N TYR A 184 -10.81 -12.89 -13.39
CA TYR A 184 -9.43 -12.43 -13.30
C TYR A 184 -8.66 -12.76 -14.57
N GLU A 185 -7.53 -12.09 -14.75
CA GLU A 185 -6.57 -12.32 -15.83
C GLU A 185 -5.18 -12.62 -15.26
N ASP A 186 -4.54 -13.66 -15.79
CA ASP A 186 -3.19 -14.06 -15.41
C ASP A 186 -2.14 -13.16 -16.08
N ILE A 187 -1.30 -12.56 -15.25
CA ILE A 187 -0.11 -11.81 -15.62
C ILE A 187 1.12 -12.66 -15.27
N ARG A 188 1.82 -13.17 -16.28
CA ARG A 188 3.05 -13.94 -16.06
C ARG A 188 4.23 -12.98 -15.84
N VAL A 189 4.84 -13.02 -14.66
CA VAL A 189 5.97 -12.17 -14.27
C VAL A 189 7.20 -13.06 -14.15
N ASP A 190 7.95 -13.21 -15.25
CA ASP A 190 9.20 -13.99 -15.38
C ASP A 190 9.37 -15.13 -14.35
N GLU A 191 10.43 -15.08 -13.54
CA GLU A 191 10.74 -16.05 -12.47
C GLU A 191 9.95 -15.77 -11.18
N SER A 192 9.19 -14.68 -11.12
CA SER A 192 8.42 -14.23 -9.95
C SER A 192 7.02 -14.86 -9.88
N GLY A 193 6.69 -15.77 -10.80
CA GLY A 193 5.44 -16.53 -10.80
C GLY A 193 4.30 -15.89 -11.61
N ILE A 194 3.08 -16.29 -11.28
CA ILE A 194 1.85 -15.79 -11.93
C ILE A 194 1.18 -14.81 -10.98
N TRP A 195 0.88 -13.62 -11.45
CA TRP A 195 0.07 -12.64 -10.72
C TRP A 195 -1.30 -12.58 -11.39
N ARG A 196 -2.35 -12.22 -10.65
CA ARG A 196 -3.73 -12.17 -11.14
C ARG A 196 -4.28 -10.78 -10.97
N ARG A 197 -4.76 -10.19 -12.05
CA ARG A 197 -5.51 -8.93 -12.04
C ARG A 197 -7.00 -9.24 -12.00
N SER A 198 -7.72 -8.66 -11.05
CA SER A 198 -9.18 -8.71 -11.01
C SER A 198 -9.76 -7.32 -10.90
N GLU A 199 -10.95 -7.11 -11.45
CA GLU A 199 -11.74 -5.94 -11.14
C GLU A 199 -12.16 -5.98 -9.65
N SER A 200 -12.01 -4.86 -8.97
CA SER A 200 -12.31 -4.69 -7.56
C SER A 200 -13.71 -4.10 -7.41
N LEU A 201 -14.69 -4.99 -7.27
CA LEU A 201 -16.09 -4.61 -7.10
C LEU A 201 -16.37 -3.90 -5.77
N ASN A 202 -15.53 -4.13 -4.75
CA ASN A 202 -15.73 -3.63 -3.39
C ASN A 202 -15.00 -2.31 -3.07
N LEU A 203 -14.30 -1.71 -4.04
CA LEU A 203 -13.48 -0.50 -3.80
C LEU A 203 -14.06 0.78 -4.40
N LYS A 204 -15.25 0.74 -5.01
CA LYS A 204 -15.83 1.93 -5.66
C LYS A 204 -16.28 2.94 -4.62
N SER A 205 -15.58 4.06 -4.53
CA SER A 205 -16.03 5.27 -3.84
C SER A 205 -16.82 6.17 -4.80
N SER A 206 -17.50 7.20 -4.29
CA SER A 206 -18.12 8.25 -5.12
C SER A 206 -17.10 8.95 -6.03
N ASP A 207 -15.83 9.01 -5.61
CA ASP A 207 -14.77 9.63 -6.38
C ASP A 207 -14.30 8.73 -7.53
N ASP A 208 -14.77 7.48 -7.61
CA ASP A 208 -14.44 6.53 -8.67
C ASP A 208 -15.50 6.46 -9.78
N GLU A 209 -16.47 7.39 -9.78
CA GLU A 209 -17.35 7.57 -10.94
C GLU A 209 -16.53 7.83 -12.20
N GLY A 210 -16.77 7.03 -13.24
CA GLY A 210 -16.00 7.09 -14.49
C GLY A 210 -14.71 6.26 -14.49
N PHE A 211 -14.49 5.41 -13.49
CA PHE A 211 -13.33 4.53 -13.41
C PHE A 211 -13.69 3.05 -13.17
N SER A 212 -12.86 2.16 -13.69
CA SER A 212 -12.75 0.76 -13.29
C SER A 212 -11.55 0.59 -12.37
N LEU A 213 -11.76 -0.10 -11.26
CA LEU A 213 -10.72 -0.37 -10.26
C LEU A 213 -10.26 -1.81 -10.39
N PHE A 214 -8.95 -2.04 -10.37
CA PHE A 214 -8.39 -3.38 -10.41
C PHE A 214 -7.41 -3.58 -9.26
N THR A 215 -7.29 -4.82 -8.81
CA THR A 215 -6.27 -5.25 -7.85
C THR A 215 -5.47 -6.38 -8.44
N VAL A 216 -4.15 -6.36 -8.22
CA VAL A 216 -3.23 -7.40 -8.67
C VAL A 216 -2.70 -8.16 -7.46
N CYS A 217 -2.81 -9.49 -7.51
CA CYS A 217 -2.46 -10.37 -6.40
C CYS A 217 -1.56 -11.51 -6.88
N TYR A 218 -0.80 -12.11 -5.97
CA TYR A 218 0.03 -13.26 -6.30
C TYR A 218 -0.82 -14.53 -6.40
N LYS A 219 -0.59 -15.36 -7.44
CA LYS A 219 -1.11 -16.72 -7.48
C LYS A 219 -0.18 -17.62 -6.67
N ALA A 220 -0.64 -17.99 -5.48
CA ALA A 220 0.06 -18.95 -4.66
C ALA A 220 0.17 -20.31 -5.36
N ASP A 221 1.31 -20.99 -5.18
CA ASP A 221 1.42 -22.40 -5.54
C ASP A 221 0.42 -23.21 -4.70
N LYS A 222 -0.13 -24.28 -5.27
CA LYS A 222 -1.20 -25.09 -4.63
C LYS A 222 -0.82 -25.65 -3.26
N ASP A 223 0.48 -25.74 -2.97
CA ASP A 223 1.03 -26.27 -1.73
C ASP A 223 1.49 -25.16 -0.76
N ALA A 224 1.40 -23.89 -1.15
CA ALA A 224 1.69 -22.77 -0.27
C ALA A 224 0.43 -22.46 0.56
N GLU A 225 0.55 -22.50 1.89
CA GLU A 225 -0.50 -22.10 2.85
C GLU A 225 -0.91 -20.60 2.71
N LEU A 226 -0.32 -19.88 1.77
CA LEU A 226 -0.46 -18.46 1.52
C LEU A 226 -1.32 -18.20 0.27
N PHE A 227 -2.54 -18.71 0.22
CA PHE A 227 -3.46 -18.38 -0.88
C PHE A 227 -3.73 -16.87 -0.91
N GLY A 228 -3.63 -16.25 -2.10
CA GLY A 228 -4.09 -14.88 -2.28
C GLY A 228 -3.24 -13.78 -1.63
N SER A 229 -1.97 -14.00 -1.33
CA SER A 229 -1.13 -12.93 -0.77
C SER A 229 -0.99 -11.74 -1.72
N THR A 230 -0.62 -10.58 -1.18
CA THR A 230 -0.08 -9.49 -1.98
C THR A 230 1.09 -9.97 -2.84
N THR A 231 1.40 -9.23 -3.90
CA THR A 231 2.57 -9.53 -4.72
C THR A 231 3.85 -9.42 -3.88
N PRO A 232 4.95 -10.11 -4.24
CA PRO A 232 6.22 -10.02 -3.51
C PRO A 232 6.76 -8.58 -3.34
N ILE A 233 6.31 -7.66 -4.20
CA ILE A 233 6.73 -6.25 -4.21
C ILE A 233 5.71 -5.30 -3.58
N GLY A 234 4.58 -5.82 -3.08
CA GLY A 234 3.55 -5.02 -2.42
C GLY A 234 2.12 -5.23 -2.92
N SER A 235 1.22 -4.37 -2.44
CA SER A 235 -0.16 -4.26 -2.92
C SER A 235 -0.21 -3.37 -4.15
N ILE A 236 -0.76 -3.87 -5.26
CA ILE A 236 -0.85 -3.16 -6.53
C ILE A 236 -2.31 -2.95 -6.90
N GLN A 237 -2.65 -1.72 -7.26
CA GLN A 237 -4.00 -1.35 -7.68
C GLN A 237 -3.96 -0.48 -8.93
N TYR A 238 -4.92 -0.71 -9.83
CA TYR A 238 -5.13 0.15 -10.99
C TYR A 238 -6.43 0.91 -10.82
N ARG A 239 -6.41 2.17 -11.22
CA ARG A 239 -7.59 3.01 -11.36
C ARG A 239 -7.60 3.51 -12.80
N VAL A 240 -8.47 2.94 -13.62
CA VAL A 240 -8.47 3.12 -15.07
C VAL A 240 -9.72 3.84 -15.50
N ALA A 241 -9.60 4.88 -16.32
CA ALA A 241 -10.77 5.58 -16.86
C ALA A 241 -11.64 4.63 -17.69
N LEU A 242 -12.97 4.72 -17.59
CA LEU A 242 -13.87 3.89 -18.39
C LEU A 242 -13.59 4.07 -19.90
N GLY A 243 -13.45 2.95 -20.60
CA GLY A 243 -13.11 2.92 -22.04
C GLY A 243 -11.62 3.01 -22.36
N ASP A 244 -10.73 3.09 -21.36
CA ASP A 244 -9.27 3.15 -21.53
C ASP A 244 -8.61 1.77 -21.30
N GLU A 245 -9.01 0.77 -22.09
CA GLU A 245 -8.47 -0.59 -22.00
C GLU A 245 -6.97 -0.66 -22.31
N GLU A 246 -6.44 0.30 -23.07
CA GLU A 246 -5.01 0.40 -23.37
C GLU A 246 -4.19 0.65 -22.09
N SER A 247 -4.70 1.44 -21.13
CA SER A 247 -4.04 1.66 -19.86
C SER A 247 -3.93 0.40 -19.02
N ILE A 248 -4.92 -0.49 -19.08
CA ILE A 248 -4.86 -1.79 -18.42
C ILE A 248 -3.65 -2.57 -18.94
N LEU A 249 -3.55 -2.73 -20.27
CA LEU A 249 -2.49 -3.51 -20.89
C LEU A 249 -1.10 -2.92 -20.63
N GLN A 250 -0.99 -1.59 -20.57
CA GLN A 250 0.27 -0.93 -20.24
C GLN A 250 0.66 -1.07 -18.77
N PHE A 251 -0.30 -1.04 -17.84
CA PHE A 251 -0.01 -1.34 -16.43
C PHE A 251 0.35 -2.81 -16.23
N ASP A 252 -0.32 -3.72 -16.93
CA ASP A 252 0.06 -5.14 -16.95
C ASP A 252 1.49 -5.30 -17.48
N GLN A 253 1.89 -4.53 -18.50
CA GLN A 253 3.26 -4.56 -19.02
C GLN A 253 4.28 -4.08 -17.98
N VAL A 254 4.00 -3.00 -17.24
CA VAL A 254 4.88 -2.54 -16.15
C VAL A 254 5.02 -3.61 -15.06
N VAL A 255 3.94 -4.33 -14.76
CA VAL A 255 3.95 -5.45 -13.81
C VAL A 255 4.73 -6.65 -14.35
N LYS A 256 4.56 -7.01 -15.64
CA LYS A 256 5.33 -8.08 -16.28
C LYS A 256 6.83 -7.80 -16.28
N ASP A 257 7.21 -6.55 -16.50
CA ASP A 257 8.60 -6.10 -16.56
C ASP A 257 9.21 -5.84 -15.17
N ALA A 258 8.42 -5.99 -14.10
CA ALA A 258 8.90 -5.85 -12.73
C ALA A 258 9.93 -6.94 -12.41
N ARG A 259 11.05 -6.54 -11.80
CA ARG A 259 12.12 -7.47 -11.42
C ARG A 259 12.35 -7.42 -9.93
N ILE A 260 12.30 -8.58 -9.28
CA ILE A 260 12.72 -8.74 -7.89
C ILE A 260 14.26 -8.71 -7.84
N ILE A 261 14.82 -8.02 -6.85
CA ILE A 261 16.26 -7.89 -6.60
C ILE A 261 16.56 -8.47 -5.22
N ASP A 262 17.60 -9.29 -5.10
CA ASP A 262 18.04 -9.96 -3.85
C ASP A 262 19.15 -9.24 -3.08
#